data_AF-A0A8H7LCZ8-F1
#
_entry.id   AF-A0A8H7LCZ8-F1
#
_cell.length_a   1.000
_cell.length_b   1.000
_cell.length_c   1.000
_cell.angle_alpha   90.00
_cell.angle_beta   90.00
_cell.angle_gamma   90.00
#
_symmetry.space_group_name_H-M   'P 1'
#
loop_
_entity.id
_entity.type
_entity.pdbx_description
1 polymer ?
#
loop_
_entity_poly.entity_id
_entity_poly.type
_entity_poly.pdbx_seq_one_letter_code
_entity_poly.pdbx_strand_id
1 'polypeptide(L)'
;MTNSVRRIYSDLIDEARKVAEKQTRATGRLLIDALDGSDEILECYRRIDGHLERLAVGIINMIVCVLTKLLQRNANLSTLSAVNRQIMEQRLLNMSPSRSAIYNSAESQDLKRGDCAPGTRELQIKLLVDWARTSEAGRTCWMNGMAGTGKTTISYTVCSRLDDACVLGASFFCSRVIPECRQVKCIIPSIAYQLARFSIPFQRALDRVLETDPDAHTRALAIQYKKLIVGPLLEVQKSLPADFVVVIDALDECDNEDSIGQILELILSPEDILPI
;
A
#
# COMPACT_ATOMS: atom_id res chain seq x y z
N MET A 1 -27.89 -7.24 26.70
CA MET A 1 -29.13 -8.04 26.50
C MET A 1 -30.24 -7.09 26.07
N THR A 2 -30.98 -7.43 25.02
CA THR A 2 -32.17 -6.66 24.60
C THR A 2 -33.31 -6.85 25.61
N ASN A 3 -34.17 -5.84 25.80
CA ASN A 3 -35.28 -5.87 26.78
C ASN A 3 -36.22 -7.08 26.60
N SER A 4 -36.31 -7.62 25.39
CA SER A 4 -37.10 -8.81 25.07
C SER A 4 -36.54 -10.10 25.69
N VAL A 5 -35.22 -10.30 25.72
CA VAL A 5 -34.59 -11.51 26.30
C VAL A 5 -34.74 -11.53 27.82
N ARG A 6 -34.63 -10.36 28.46
CA ARG A 6 -34.79 -10.22 29.91
C ARG A 6 -36.22 -10.55 30.36
N ARG A 7 -37.22 -10.23 29.53
CA ARG A 7 -38.63 -10.54 29.77
C ARG A 7 -38.90 -12.05 29.66
N ILE A 8 -38.41 -12.69 28.60
CA ILE A 8 -38.56 -14.15 28.40
C ILE A 8 -37.90 -14.94 29.54
N TYR A 9 -36.73 -14.51 30.02
CA TYR A 9 -36.05 -15.14 31.16
C TYR A 9 -36.87 -15.04 32.46
N SER A 10 -37.53 -13.90 32.70
CA SER A 10 -38.40 -13.71 33.86
C SER A 10 -39.62 -14.64 33.81
N ASP A 11 -40.27 -14.72 32.65
CA ASP A 11 -41.48 -15.54 32.46
C ASP A 11 -41.17 -17.04 32.64
N LEU A 12 -39.99 -17.50 32.21
CA LEU A 12 -39.54 -18.89 32.33
C LEU A 12 -39.27 -19.28 33.79
N ILE A 13 -38.73 -18.36 34.59
CA ILE A 13 -38.52 -18.54 36.03
C ILE A 13 -39.86 -18.64 36.76
N ASP A 14 -40.83 -17.81 36.41
CA ASP A 14 -42.14 -17.81 37.07
C ASP A 14 -42.96 -19.07 36.73
N GLU A 15 -42.90 -19.57 35.49
CA GLU A 15 -43.53 -20.86 35.14
C GLU A 15 -42.84 -22.06 35.81
N ALA A 16 -41.50 -22.08 35.86
CA ALA A 16 -40.76 -23.13 36.59
C ALA A 16 -41.10 -23.15 38.09
N ARG A 17 -41.32 -21.98 38.69
CA ARG A 17 -41.75 -21.85 40.09
C ARG A 17 -43.16 -22.43 40.31
N LYS A 18 -44.10 -22.17 39.40
CA LYS A 18 -45.47 -22.73 39.47
C LYS A 18 -45.49 -24.25 39.36
N VAL A 19 -44.63 -24.85 38.52
CA VAL A 19 -44.50 -26.32 38.43
C VAL A 19 -43.99 -26.92 39.74
N ALA A 20 -42.96 -26.31 40.35
CA ALA A 20 -42.38 -26.78 41.60
C ALA A 20 -43.37 -26.72 42.77
N GLU A 21 -44.19 -25.66 42.85
CA GLU A 21 -45.25 -25.48 43.86
C GLU A 21 -46.41 -26.49 43.68
N LYS A 22 -46.75 -26.85 42.43
CA LYS A 22 -47.78 -27.86 42.16
C LYS A 22 -47.29 -29.29 42.44
N GLN A 23 -46.02 -29.61 42.17
CA GLN A 23 -45.43 -30.92 42.54
C GLN A 23 -45.33 -31.13 44.06
N THR A 24 -45.07 -30.07 44.83
CA THR A 24 -45.10 -30.13 46.31
C THR A 24 -46.51 -30.36 46.85
N ARG A 25 -47.54 -29.78 46.21
CA ARG A 25 -48.95 -30.06 46.54
C ARG A 25 -49.40 -31.48 46.16
N ALA A 26 -48.91 -32.04 45.05
CA ALA A 26 -49.25 -33.40 44.60
C ALA A 26 -48.75 -34.50 45.58
N THR A 27 -47.67 -34.24 46.31
CA THR A 27 -47.17 -35.16 47.36
C THR A 27 -48.03 -35.12 48.63
N GLY A 28 -48.83 -34.06 48.83
CA GLY A 28 -49.68 -33.86 50.02
C GLY A 28 -51.14 -34.32 49.87
N ARG A 29 -51.60 -34.72 48.69
CA ARG A 29 -52.97 -35.23 48.45
C ARG A 29 -52.96 -36.36 47.42
N LEU A 30 -52.68 -37.57 47.87
CA LEU A 30 -53.30 -38.77 47.30
C LEU A 30 -54.62 -38.94 48.08
N LEU A 31 -55.78 -38.62 47.51
CA LEU A 31 -56.59 -39.67 46.87
C LEU A 31 -57.77 -39.20 45.99
N ILE A 32 -57.97 -37.91 45.65
CA ILE A 32 -59.22 -37.49 44.95
C ILE A 32 -59.03 -36.49 43.78
N ASP A 33 -57.88 -36.42 43.08
CA ASP A 33 -57.74 -35.49 41.92
C ASP A 33 -56.91 -36.05 40.75
N ALA A 34 -56.77 -37.38 40.63
CA ALA A 34 -55.87 -38.01 39.65
C ALA A 34 -56.32 -37.94 38.17
N LEU A 35 -57.36 -37.17 37.83
CA LEU A 35 -57.80 -36.97 36.45
C LEU A 35 -57.76 -35.51 35.97
N ASP A 36 -57.95 -34.51 36.84
CA ASP A 36 -57.92 -33.08 36.45
C ASP A 36 -56.51 -32.45 36.52
N GLY A 37 -55.62 -32.96 37.37
CA GLY A 37 -54.29 -32.36 37.58
C GLY A 37 -53.26 -32.62 36.48
N SER A 38 -53.49 -33.59 35.59
CA SER A 38 -52.52 -33.98 34.56
C SER A 38 -52.52 -33.07 33.33
N ASP A 39 -53.70 -32.57 32.94
CA ASP A 39 -53.85 -31.68 31.78
C ASP A 39 -53.26 -30.29 32.04
N GLU A 40 -53.45 -29.75 33.25
CA GLU A 40 -52.85 -28.46 33.63
C GLU A 40 -51.31 -28.51 33.70
N ILE A 41 -50.75 -29.64 34.13
CA ILE A 41 -49.29 -29.85 34.18
C ILE A 41 -48.75 -29.98 32.75
N LEU A 42 -49.44 -30.73 31.88
CA LEU A 42 -49.08 -30.87 30.47
C LEU A 42 -49.13 -29.52 29.74
N GLU A 43 -50.11 -28.67 30.06
CA GLU A 43 -50.20 -27.32 29.50
C GLU A 43 -49.05 -26.42 29.97
N CYS A 44 -48.60 -26.57 31.22
CA CYS A 44 -47.43 -25.86 31.73
C CYS A 44 -46.13 -26.31 31.03
N TYR A 45 -45.95 -27.61 30.79
CA TYR A 45 -44.83 -28.11 29.98
C TYR A 45 -44.85 -27.55 28.55
N ARG A 46 -46.02 -27.50 27.89
CA ARG A 46 -46.15 -26.88 26.55
C ARG A 46 -45.80 -25.39 26.56
N ARG A 47 -46.14 -24.66 27.63
CA ARG A 47 -45.75 -23.25 27.78
C ARG A 47 -44.25 -23.10 27.97
N ILE A 48 -43.64 -23.92 28.84
CA ILE A 48 -42.19 -23.95 29.05
C ILE A 48 -41.46 -24.23 27.73
N ASP A 49 -41.93 -25.22 26.97
CA ASP A 49 -41.37 -25.58 25.67
C ASP A 49 -41.45 -24.41 24.67
N GLY A 50 -42.61 -23.76 24.55
CA GLY A 50 -42.77 -22.55 23.72
C GLY A 50 -41.89 -21.37 24.17
N HIS A 51 -41.61 -21.24 25.48
CA HIS A 51 -40.65 -20.24 25.98
C HIS A 51 -39.20 -20.61 25.63
N LEU A 52 -38.84 -21.89 25.70
CA LEU A 52 -37.52 -22.40 25.31
C LEU A 52 -37.27 -22.23 23.81
N GLU A 53 -38.25 -22.53 22.95
CA GLU A 53 -38.16 -22.30 21.51
C GLU A 53 -37.97 -20.81 21.18
N ARG A 54 -38.76 -19.93 21.81
CA ARG A 54 -38.63 -18.47 21.62
C ARG A 54 -37.28 -17.94 22.10
N LEU A 55 -36.76 -18.47 23.21
CA LEU A 55 -35.43 -18.14 23.70
C LEU A 55 -34.35 -18.59 22.70
N ALA A 56 -34.45 -19.83 22.20
CA ALA A 56 -33.54 -20.39 21.22
C ALA A 56 -33.53 -19.57 19.92
N VAL A 57 -34.70 -19.26 19.35
CA VAL A 57 -34.85 -18.41 18.16
C VAL A 57 -34.30 -17.00 18.43
N GLY A 58 -34.56 -16.44 19.61
CA GLY A 58 -34.04 -15.12 20.02
C GLY A 58 -32.51 -15.08 20.10
N ILE A 59 -31.89 -16.10 20.67
CA ILE A 59 -30.43 -16.25 20.75
C ILE A 59 -29.84 -16.44 19.35
N ILE A 60 -30.41 -17.33 18.53
CA ILE A 60 -29.96 -17.56 17.15
C ILE A 60 -30.04 -16.26 16.34
N ASN A 61 -31.16 -15.52 16.40
CA ASN A 61 -31.32 -14.24 15.72
C ASN A 61 -30.31 -13.19 16.23
N MET A 62 -30.00 -13.19 17.52
CA MET A 62 -28.99 -12.29 18.10
C MET A 62 -27.59 -12.63 17.57
N ILE A 63 -27.22 -13.92 17.54
CA ILE A 63 -25.94 -14.39 17.00
C ILE A 63 -25.83 -14.05 15.51
N VAL A 64 -26.87 -14.34 14.72
CA VAL A 64 -26.95 -13.98 13.29
C VAL A 64 -26.81 -12.47 13.09
N CYS A 65 -27.46 -11.64 13.91
CA CYS A 65 -27.35 -10.18 13.84
C CYS A 65 -25.93 -9.68 14.16
N VAL A 66 -25.25 -10.27 15.15
CA VAL A 66 -23.87 -9.90 15.49
C VAL A 66 -22.91 -10.34 14.38
N LEU A 67 -23.04 -11.58 13.89
CA LEU A 67 -22.21 -12.11 12.80
C LEU A 67 -22.39 -11.32 11.51
N THR A 68 -23.63 -10.97 11.12
CA THR A 68 -23.88 -10.14 9.94
C THR A 68 -23.29 -8.74 10.08
N LYS A 69 -23.37 -8.09 11.26
CA LYS A 69 -22.71 -6.81 11.52
C LYS A 69 -21.18 -6.88 11.45
N LEU A 70 -20.57 -7.96 11.97
CA LEU A 70 -19.12 -8.17 11.89
C LEU A 70 -18.66 -8.40 10.45
N LEU A 71 -19.39 -9.20 9.67
CA LEU A 71 -19.11 -9.43 8.24
C LEU A 71 -19.24 -8.14 7.43
N GLN A 72 -20.26 -7.32 7.69
CA GLN A 72 -20.51 -6.07 6.97
C GLN A 72 -19.43 -5.01 7.24
N ARG A 73 -18.86 -5.00 8.46
CA ARG A 73 -17.72 -4.13 8.81
C ARG A 73 -16.45 -4.49 8.03
N ASN A 74 -16.26 -5.76 7.67
CA ASN A 74 -15.12 -6.23 6.88
C ASN A 74 -15.24 -5.84 5.39
N ALA A 75 -16.45 -5.96 4.81
CA ALA A 75 -16.72 -5.56 3.43
C ALA A 75 -16.57 -4.04 3.18
N ASN A 76 -16.95 -3.21 4.16
CA ASN A 76 -16.74 -1.76 4.07
C ASN A 76 -15.26 -1.38 4.12
N LEU A 77 -14.45 -2.10 4.90
CA LEU A 77 -13.01 -1.86 5.00
C LEU A 77 -12.27 -2.25 3.72
N SER A 78 -12.62 -3.38 3.09
CA SER A 78 -12.04 -3.76 1.79
C SER A 78 -12.41 -2.75 0.72
N THR A 79 -13.65 -2.26 0.70
CA THR A 79 -14.11 -1.26 -0.27
C THR A 79 -13.40 0.07 -0.07
N LEU A 80 -13.32 0.58 1.16
CA LEU A 80 -12.59 1.81 1.48
C LEU A 80 -11.10 1.71 1.14
N SER A 81 -10.48 0.57 1.41
CA SER A 81 -9.07 0.34 1.05
C SER A 81 -8.85 0.32 -0.47
N ALA A 82 -9.81 -0.21 -1.24
CA ALA A 82 -9.76 -0.20 -2.69
C ALA A 82 -9.91 1.22 -3.25
N VAL A 83 -10.84 2.01 -2.70
CA VAL A 83 -11.02 3.42 -3.09
C VAL A 83 -9.77 4.24 -2.76
N ASN A 84 -9.21 4.11 -1.56
CA ASN A 84 -7.99 4.82 -1.17
C ASN A 84 -6.81 4.47 -2.09
N ARG A 85 -6.66 3.18 -2.44
CA ARG A 85 -5.63 2.74 -3.39
C ARG A 85 -5.83 3.34 -4.79
N GLN A 86 -7.09 3.47 -5.24
CA GLN A 86 -7.38 4.09 -6.53
C GLN A 86 -7.09 5.59 -6.53
N ILE A 87 -7.46 6.31 -5.47
CA ILE A 87 -7.18 7.74 -5.31
C ILE A 87 -5.66 7.97 -5.29
N MET A 88 -4.94 7.15 -4.54
CA MET A 88 -3.48 7.18 -4.49
C MET A 88 -2.86 6.97 -5.88
N GLU A 89 -3.29 5.94 -6.61
CA GLU A 89 -2.81 5.70 -7.98
C GLU A 89 -3.13 6.87 -8.91
N GLN A 90 -4.31 7.49 -8.79
CA GLN A 90 -4.66 8.69 -9.56
C GLN A 90 -3.74 9.86 -9.25
N ARG A 91 -3.40 10.12 -7.98
CA ARG A 91 -2.46 11.19 -7.61
C ARG A 91 -1.06 10.93 -8.18
N LEU A 92 -0.60 9.67 -8.13
CA LEU A 92 0.68 9.30 -8.71
C LEU A 92 0.72 9.50 -10.24
N LEU A 93 -0.36 9.14 -10.93
CA LEU A 93 -0.48 9.32 -12.38
C LEU A 93 -0.64 10.80 -12.78
N ASN A 94 -1.28 11.62 -11.96
CA ASN A 94 -1.45 13.05 -12.21
C ASN A 94 -0.11 13.80 -12.29
N MET A 95 0.94 13.29 -11.65
CA MET A 95 2.29 13.83 -11.80
C MET A 95 2.85 13.72 -13.22
N SER A 96 2.17 12.99 -14.12
CA SER A 96 2.53 12.80 -15.53
C SER A 96 3.97 12.28 -15.72
N PRO A 97 4.32 11.14 -15.10
CA PRO A 97 5.67 10.58 -15.22
C PRO A 97 5.99 10.20 -16.67
N SER A 98 7.20 10.51 -17.12
CA SER A 98 7.71 10.19 -18.47
C SER A 98 8.07 8.71 -18.57
N ARG A 99 7.09 7.88 -18.94
CA ARG A 99 7.29 6.44 -19.09
C ARG A 99 8.34 6.09 -20.16
N SER A 100 8.48 6.93 -21.17
CA SER A 100 9.48 6.76 -22.24
C SER A 100 10.92 6.88 -21.74
N ALA A 101 11.13 7.56 -20.61
CA ALA A 101 12.45 7.76 -20.01
C ALA A 101 12.87 6.60 -19.09
N ILE A 102 11.96 5.69 -18.75
CA ILE A 102 12.25 4.59 -17.81
C ILE A 102 13.11 3.53 -18.52
N TYR A 103 14.01 2.90 -17.77
CA TYR A 103 14.70 1.69 -18.19
C TYR A 103 13.70 0.66 -18.72
N ASN A 104 14.03 0.01 -19.85
CA ASN A 104 13.16 -0.98 -20.49
C ASN A 104 11.78 -0.43 -20.94
N SER A 105 11.71 0.87 -21.26
CA SER A 105 10.55 1.47 -21.94
C SER A 105 10.37 0.92 -23.36
N ALA A 106 9.16 0.99 -23.91
CA ALA A 106 8.90 0.56 -25.29
C ALA A 106 9.76 1.35 -26.30
N GLU A 107 9.94 2.64 -26.03
CA GLU A 107 10.73 3.59 -26.83
C GLU A 107 12.23 3.27 -26.80
N SER A 108 12.69 2.45 -25.86
CA SER A 108 14.09 1.99 -25.83
C SER A 108 14.45 1.23 -27.11
N GLN A 109 13.52 0.47 -27.70
CA GLN A 109 13.75 -0.25 -28.96
C GLN A 109 13.93 0.72 -30.13
N ASP A 110 13.07 1.74 -30.23
CA ASP A 110 13.12 2.75 -31.29
C ASP A 110 14.39 3.60 -31.21
N LEU A 111 14.83 3.92 -29.99
CA LEU A 111 16.08 4.62 -29.72
C LEU A 111 17.33 3.71 -29.78
N LYS A 112 17.15 2.41 -30.03
CA LYS A 112 18.22 1.40 -30.04
C LYS A 112 19.04 1.38 -28.75
N ARG A 113 18.39 1.63 -27.62
CA ARG A 113 18.96 1.45 -26.29
C ARG A 113 18.91 -0.04 -25.94
N GLY A 114 20.00 -0.55 -25.42
CA GLY A 114 20.14 -1.95 -25.08
C GLY A 114 21.43 -2.19 -24.32
N ASP A 115 21.58 -3.44 -23.88
CA ASP A 115 22.76 -3.88 -23.14
C ASP A 115 24.03 -3.82 -23.98
N CYS A 116 25.17 -3.77 -23.28
CA CYS A 116 26.48 -4.00 -23.86
C CYS A 116 26.52 -5.36 -24.55
N ALA A 117 27.28 -5.44 -25.65
CA ALA A 117 27.55 -6.72 -26.28
C ALA A 117 28.24 -7.66 -25.26
N PRO A 118 27.93 -8.98 -25.25
CA PRO A 118 28.47 -9.91 -24.28
C PRO A 118 30.00 -9.86 -24.18
N GLY A 119 30.55 -9.80 -22.98
CA GLY A 119 31.99 -9.77 -22.73
C GLY A 119 32.66 -8.42 -23.01
N THR A 120 31.89 -7.37 -23.32
CA THR A 120 32.40 -6.00 -23.48
C THR A 120 32.10 -5.15 -22.26
N ARG A 121 32.98 -4.20 -21.94
CA ARG A 121 32.80 -3.23 -20.84
C ARG A 121 32.56 -3.83 -19.44
N GLU A 122 32.84 -5.12 -19.27
CA GLU A 122 32.63 -5.87 -18.02
C GLU A 122 33.34 -5.23 -16.83
N LEU A 123 34.56 -4.70 -17.03
CA LEU A 123 35.29 -4.02 -15.96
C LEU A 123 34.57 -2.75 -15.48
N GLN A 124 34.06 -1.95 -16.41
CA GLN A 124 33.31 -0.72 -16.08
C GLN A 124 31.97 -1.05 -15.41
N ILE A 125 31.23 -2.02 -15.96
CA ILE A 125 29.96 -2.47 -15.39
C ILE A 125 30.17 -3.00 -13.97
N LYS A 126 31.18 -3.86 -13.77
CA LYS A 126 31.51 -4.39 -12.46
C LYS A 126 31.86 -3.29 -11.47
N LEU A 127 32.68 -2.31 -11.87
CA LEU A 127 33.02 -1.17 -11.01
C LEU A 127 31.76 -0.43 -10.52
N LEU A 128 30.81 -0.18 -11.42
CA LEU A 128 29.57 0.54 -11.10
C LEU A 128 28.64 -0.28 -10.19
N VAL A 129 28.51 -1.58 -10.45
CA VAL A 129 27.69 -2.47 -9.61
C VAL A 129 28.32 -2.71 -8.23
N ASP A 130 29.64 -2.85 -8.16
CA ASP A 130 30.36 -2.99 -6.89
C ASP A 130 30.29 -1.69 -6.08
N TRP A 131 30.39 -0.52 -6.75
CA TRP A 131 30.18 0.79 -6.14
C TRP A 131 28.78 0.89 -5.52
N ALA A 132 27.73 0.54 -6.27
CA ALA A 132 26.34 0.59 -5.82
C ALA A 132 26.06 -0.24 -4.54
N ARG A 133 26.82 -1.32 -4.33
CA ARG A 133 26.67 -2.22 -3.17
C ARG A 133 27.53 -1.82 -1.97
N THR A 134 28.43 -0.85 -2.13
CA THR A 134 29.41 -0.50 -1.12
C THR A 134 28.99 0.78 -0.39
N SER A 135 28.47 0.63 0.84
CA SER A 135 27.95 1.76 1.63
C SER A 135 28.96 2.89 1.91
N GLU A 136 30.27 2.58 1.83
CA GLU A 136 31.36 3.54 2.06
C GLU A 136 31.84 4.25 0.77
N ALA A 137 31.37 3.82 -0.41
CA ALA A 137 31.88 4.31 -1.70
C ALA A 137 31.31 5.67 -2.15
N GLY A 138 30.54 6.33 -1.27
CA GLY A 138 29.82 7.57 -1.54
C GLY A 138 28.43 7.32 -2.14
N ARG A 139 27.59 8.37 -2.16
CA ARG A 139 26.19 8.29 -2.61
C ARG A 139 25.99 8.58 -4.09
N THR A 140 26.97 9.25 -4.71
CA THR A 140 26.88 9.62 -6.12
C THR A 140 28.06 9.06 -6.90
N CYS A 141 27.76 8.34 -7.98
CA CYS A 141 28.74 7.98 -9.00
C CYS A 141 28.53 8.83 -10.24
N TRP A 142 29.61 9.42 -10.77
CA TRP A 142 29.58 10.20 -11.99
C TRP A 142 30.37 9.51 -13.10
N MET A 143 29.68 9.00 -14.11
CA MET A 143 30.30 8.42 -15.29
C MET A 143 30.38 9.47 -16.41
N ASN A 144 31.59 9.86 -16.79
CA ASN A 144 31.84 10.77 -17.91
C ASN A 144 32.65 10.10 -19.03
N GLY A 145 32.73 10.78 -20.17
CA GLY A 145 33.48 10.31 -21.33
C GLY A 145 33.01 10.96 -22.62
N MET A 146 33.81 10.83 -23.68
CA MET A 146 33.48 11.42 -24.99
C MET A 146 32.14 10.93 -25.54
N ALA A 147 31.50 11.73 -26.40
CA ALA A 147 30.31 11.31 -27.11
C ALA A 147 30.58 10.04 -27.93
N GLY A 148 29.61 9.13 -28.01
CA GLY A 148 29.73 7.88 -28.77
C GLY A 148 30.57 6.77 -28.12
N THR A 149 31.11 6.95 -26.91
CA THR A 149 31.90 5.89 -26.24
C THR A 149 31.07 4.77 -25.61
N GLY A 150 29.75 4.81 -25.72
CA GLY A 150 28.83 3.78 -25.23
C GLY A 150 28.38 3.96 -23.77
N LYS A 151 28.43 5.18 -23.22
CA LYS A 151 28.01 5.48 -21.83
C LYS A 151 26.57 5.03 -21.56
N THR A 152 25.61 5.45 -22.38
CA THR A 152 24.20 5.03 -22.27
C THR A 152 24.04 3.52 -22.33
N THR A 153 24.81 2.82 -23.16
CA THR A 153 24.80 1.35 -23.24
C THR A 153 25.34 0.69 -21.97
N ILE A 154 26.38 1.27 -21.36
CA ILE A 154 26.87 0.84 -20.03
C ILE A 154 25.79 1.10 -18.97
N SER A 155 25.19 2.30 -18.93
CA SER A 155 24.10 2.65 -18.00
C SER A 155 22.92 1.69 -18.13
N TYR A 156 22.53 1.33 -19.37
CA TYR A 156 21.45 0.39 -19.64
C TYR A 156 21.75 -1.00 -19.08
N THR A 157 22.98 -1.49 -19.29
CA THR A 157 23.44 -2.77 -18.74
C THR A 157 23.48 -2.74 -17.20
N VAL A 158 23.92 -1.63 -16.62
CA VAL A 158 23.93 -1.45 -15.16
C VAL A 158 22.50 -1.49 -14.61
N CYS A 159 21.54 -0.78 -15.24
CA CYS A 159 20.13 -0.88 -14.88
C CYS A 159 19.62 -2.33 -14.96
N SER A 160 19.95 -3.06 -16.01
CA SER A 160 19.62 -4.49 -16.15
C SER A 160 20.10 -5.32 -14.97
N ARG A 161 21.37 -5.17 -14.56
CA ARG A 161 21.93 -5.87 -13.40
C ARG A 161 21.31 -5.46 -12.06
N LEU A 162 20.94 -4.19 -11.92
CA LEU A 162 20.29 -3.66 -10.71
C LEU A 162 18.83 -4.11 -10.61
N ASP A 163 18.12 -4.20 -11.74
CA ASP A 163 16.73 -4.68 -11.83
C ASP A 163 16.67 -6.19 -11.52
N ASP A 164 17.58 -6.99 -12.10
CA ASP A 164 17.75 -8.41 -11.77
C ASP A 164 18.00 -8.65 -10.27
N ALA A 165 18.71 -7.72 -9.63
CA ALA A 165 19.00 -7.76 -8.20
C ALA A 165 17.90 -7.10 -7.33
N CYS A 166 16.83 -6.59 -7.94
CA CYS A 166 15.73 -5.88 -7.28
C CYS A 166 16.16 -4.66 -6.45
N VAL A 167 17.21 -3.96 -6.90
CA VAL A 167 17.76 -2.76 -6.25
C VAL A 167 17.73 -1.53 -7.16
N LEU A 168 17.19 -1.63 -8.39
CA LEU A 168 16.91 -0.46 -9.22
C LEU A 168 15.67 0.27 -8.69
N GLY A 169 15.86 1.35 -7.94
CA GLY A 169 14.77 2.13 -7.37
C GLY A 169 14.07 3.00 -8.40
N ALA A 170 14.84 3.63 -9.29
CA ALA A 170 14.31 4.42 -10.40
C ALA A 170 15.36 4.62 -11.50
N SER A 171 14.89 4.99 -12.69
CA SER A 171 15.76 5.38 -13.80
C SER A 171 15.16 6.51 -14.64
N PHE A 172 16.01 7.34 -15.24
CA PHE A 172 15.59 8.34 -16.21
C PHE A 172 16.66 8.50 -17.29
N PHE A 173 16.32 8.14 -18.52
CA PHE A 173 17.20 8.22 -19.68
C PHE A 173 16.78 9.39 -20.57
N CYS A 174 17.51 10.50 -20.44
CA CYS A 174 17.29 11.69 -21.24
C CYS A 174 17.50 11.43 -22.74
N SER A 175 16.73 12.10 -23.59
CA SER A 175 16.82 11.93 -25.04
C SER A 175 16.44 13.21 -25.78
N ARG A 176 17.26 13.65 -26.73
CA ARG A 176 16.91 14.78 -27.62
C ARG A 176 15.71 14.49 -28.53
N VAL A 177 15.46 13.21 -28.82
CA VAL A 177 14.45 12.75 -29.78
C VAL A 177 13.06 12.76 -29.14
N ILE A 178 12.94 12.34 -27.88
CA ILE A 178 11.66 12.21 -27.18
C ILE A 178 11.38 13.48 -26.38
N PRO A 179 10.30 14.25 -26.69
CA PRO A 179 10.06 15.55 -26.06
C PRO A 179 10.01 15.53 -24.53
N GLU A 180 9.42 14.52 -23.92
CA GLU A 180 9.33 14.37 -22.45
C GLU A 180 10.67 13.99 -21.80
N CYS A 181 11.55 13.28 -22.53
CA CYS A 181 12.86 12.86 -22.02
C CYS A 181 13.92 13.97 -22.05
N ARG A 182 13.70 15.07 -22.78
CA ARG A 182 14.60 16.25 -22.78
C ARG A 182 14.16 17.39 -21.87
N GLN A 183 13.07 17.22 -21.11
CA GLN A 183 12.54 18.22 -20.19
C GLN A 183 12.95 17.92 -18.75
N VAL A 184 13.82 18.73 -18.16
CA VAL A 184 14.31 18.56 -16.77
C VAL A 184 13.16 18.50 -15.76
N LYS A 185 12.10 19.28 -15.96
CA LYS A 185 10.90 19.28 -15.10
C LYS A 185 10.19 17.91 -15.02
N CYS A 186 10.48 16.99 -15.94
CA CYS A 186 9.90 15.65 -15.95
C CYS A 186 10.72 14.64 -15.14
N ILE A 187 11.97 14.96 -14.77
CA ILE A 187 12.89 14.02 -14.10
C ILE A 187 12.39 13.69 -12.69
N ILE A 188 12.21 14.72 -11.84
CA ILE A 188 11.83 14.52 -10.43
C ILE A 188 10.47 13.80 -10.30
N PRO A 189 9.40 14.20 -11.00
CA PRO A 189 8.12 13.50 -10.92
C PRO A 189 8.20 12.04 -11.38
N SER A 190 9.02 11.75 -12.40
CA SER A 190 9.22 10.39 -12.92
C SER A 190 10.01 9.50 -11.96
N ILE A 191 11.03 10.05 -11.29
CA ILE A 191 11.79 9.34 -10.25
C ILE A 191 10.90 9.08 -9.04
N ALA A 192 10.16 10.09 -8.56
CA ALA A 192 9.24 9.95 -7.43
C ALA A 192 8.16 8.88 -7.71
N TYR A 193 7.61 8.86 -8.92
CA TYR A 193 6.69 7.82 -9.37
C TYR A 193 7.30 6.41 -9.27
N GLN A 194 8.51 6.22 -9.80
CA GLN A 194 9.19 4.92 -9.76
C GLN A 194 9.52 4.47 -8.34
N LEU A 195 10.03 5.37 -7.49
CA LEU A 195 10.28 5.09 -6.07
C LEU A 195 9.01 4.69 -5.32
N ALA A 196 7.86 5.28 -5.67
CA ALA A 196 6.56 4.91 -5.14
C ALA A 196 6.11 3.50 -5.58
N ARG A 197 6.55 3.03 -6.75
CA ARG A 197 6.33 1.65 -7.20
C ARG A 197 7.31 0.67 -6.57
N PHE A 198 8.53 1.13 -6.28
CA PHE A 198 9.58 0.36 -5.64
C PHE A 198 9.31 0.09 -4.16
N SER A 199 8.82 1.09 -3.41
CA SER A 199 8.65 1.02 -1.96
C SER A 199 7.28 1.48 -1.50
N ILE A 200 6.49 0.57 -0.93
CA ILE A 200 5.17 0.88 -0.34
C ILE A 200 5.27 1.94 0.79
N PRO A 201 6.26 1.88 1.71
CA PRO A 201 6.47 2.96 2.66
C PRO A 201 6.63 4.32 1.97
N PHE A 202 7.51 4.43 0.98
CA PHE A 202 7.74 5.66 0.24
C PHE A 202 6.48 6.12 -0.49
N GLN A 203 5.75 5.19 -1.13
CA GLN A 203 4.46 5.46 -1.79
C GLN A 203 3.49 6.19 -0.85
N ARG A 204 3.35 5.71 0.38
CA ARG A 204 2.46 6.31 1.38
C ARG A 204 2.93 7.67 1.87
N ALA A 205 4.24 7.86 2.01
CA ALA A 205 4.82 9.15 2.36
C ALA A 205 4.59 10.18 1.26
N LEU A 206 4.85 9.81 0.01
CA LEU A 206 4.58 10.64 -1.15
C LEU A 206 3.09 10.97 -1.30
N ASP A 207 2.20 10.01 -1.08
CA ASP A 207 0.75 10.23 -1.14
C ASP A 207 0.27 11.31 -0.15
N ARG A 208 0.79 11.32 1.08
CA ARG A 208 0.50 12.40 2.06
C ARG A 208 0.94 13.78 1.58
N VAL A 209 2.09 13.84 0.90
CA VAL A 209 2.56 15.09 0.28
C VAL A 209 1.59 15.54 -0.81
N LEU A 210 1.17 14.64 -1.69
CA LEU A 210 0.24 14.92 -2.78
C LEU A 210 -1.20 15.18 -2.30
N GLU A 211 -1.58 14.69 -1.12
CA GLU A 211 -2.80 15.08 -0.43
C GLU A 211 -2.79 16.55 -0.02
N THR A 212 -1.63 17.02 0.44
CA THR A 212 -1.47 18.38 0.97
C THR A 212 -1.21 19.40 -0.13
N ASP A 213 -0.43 19.04 -1.16
CA ASP A 213 -0.11 19.87 -2.33
C ASP A 213 -0.20 19.01 -3.61
N PRO A 214 -1.40 18.85 -4.18
CA PRO A 214 -1.63 18.02 -5.37
C PRO A 214 -0.76 18.42 -6.57
N ASP A 215 -0.42 19.72 -6.66
CA ASP A 215 0.35 20.30 -7.76
C ASP A 215 1.85 20.40 -7.45
N ALA A 216 2.34 19.72 -6.40
CA ALA A 216 3.75 19.77 -6.00
C ALA A 216 4.72 19.46 -7.16
N HIS A 217 4.31 18.58 -8.08
CA HIS A 217 5.05 18.19 -9.29
C HIS A 217 5.15 19.28 -10.37
N THR A 218 4.37 20.35 -10.26
CA THR A 218 4.40 21.49 -11.20
C THR A 218 5.21 22.68 -10.68
N ARG A 219 5.68 22.62 -9.43
CA ARG A 219 6.41 23.71 -8.76
C ARG A 219 7.83 23.85 -9.31
N ALA A 220 8.59 24.83 -8.82
CA ALA A 220 10.01 24.96 -9.14
C ALA A 220 10.80 23.70 -8.74
N LEU A 221 11.90 23.40 -9.46
CA LEU A 221 12.68 22.16 -9.29
C LEU A 221 13.10 21.90 -7.83
N ALA A 222 13.59 22.93 -7.14
CA ALA A 222 13.99 22.81 -5.72
C ALA A 222 12.81 22.40 -4.81
N ILE A 223 11.60 22.91 -5.08
CA ILE A 223 10.39 22.55 -4.34
C ILE A 223 9.98 21.12 -4.68
N GLN A 224 10.00 20.74 -5.96
CA GLN A 224 9.72 19.37 -6.38
C GLN A 224 10.66 18.39 -5.70
N TYR A 225 11.97 18.67 -5.73
CA TYR A 225 12.99 17.80 -5.14
C TYR A 225 12.75 17.61 -3.64
N LYS A 226 12.58 18.73 -2.92
CA LYS A 226 12.33 18.68 -1.47
C LYS A 226 11.05 17.94 -1.11
N LYS A 227 9.94 18.22 -1.80
CA LYS A 227 8.62 17.66 -1.47
C LYS A 227 8.44 16.23 -1.95
N LEU A 228 8.92 15.89 -3.14
CA LEU A 228 8.62 14.60 -3.79
C LEU A 228 9.71 13.56 -3.57
N ILE A 229 10.95 13.97 -3.27
CA ILE A 229 12.10 13.06 -3.08
C ILE A 229 12.57 13.13 -1.63
N VAL A 230 13.14 14.27 -1.21
CA VAL A 230 13.83 14.40 0.09
C VAL A 230 12.90 14.09 1.27
N GLY A 231 11.76 14.79 1.37
CA GLY A 231 10.83 14.62 2.48
C GLY A 231 10.35 13.17 2.64
N PRO A 232 9.77 12.56 1.59
CA PRO A 232 9.33 11.17 1.65
C PRO A 232 10.44 10.16 1.96
N LEU A 233 11.66 10.35 1.42
CA LEU A 233 12.80 9.47 1.71
C LEU A 233 13.24 9.54 3.17
N LEU A 234 13.37 10.74 3.72
CA LEU A 234 13.75 10.93 5.11
C LEU A 234 12.72 10.33 6.07
N GLU A 235 11.43 10.45 5.73
CA GLU A 235 10.35 9.84 6.53
C GLU A 235 10.46 8.31 6.59
N VAL A 236 10.87 7.67 5.49
CA VAL A 236 10.87 6.21 5.36
C VAL A 236 12.26 5.57 5.36
N GLN A 237 13.31 6.34 5.66
CA GLN A 237 14.71 5.95 5.59
C GLN A 237 15.00 4.57 6.21
N LYS A 238 14.41 4.27 7.37
CA LYS A 238 14.64 3.00 8.09
C LYS A 238 13.95 1.79 7.45
N SER A 239 13.04 2.02 6.52
CA SER A 239 12.22 1.00 5.85
C SER A 239 12.65 0.76 4.40
N LEU A 240 13.63 1.51 3.91
CA LEU A 240 14.17 1.36 2.56
C LEU A 240 15.37 0.39 2.58
N PRO A 241 15.60 -0.35 1.48
CA PRO A 241 16.87 -1.04 1.27
C PRO A 241 18.05 -0.07 1.41
N ALA A 242 19.20 -0.54 1.86
CA ALA A 242 20.37 0.31 2.05
C ALA A 242 21.14 0.58 0.75
N ASP A 243 20.84 -0.17 -0.32
CA ASP A 243 21.64 -0.33 -1.53
C ASP A 243 20.84 -0.11 -2.81
N PHE A 244 19.64 0.47 -2.74
CA PHE A 244 18.89 0.79 -3.95
C PHE A 244 19.49 1.99 -4.67
N VAL A 245 19.36 2.01 -6.00
CA VAL A 245 20.03 2.99 -6.87
C VAL A 245 19.01 3.70 -7.75
N VAL A 246 19.25 5.00 -7.95
CA VAL A 246 18.59 5.79 -8.99
C VAL A 246 19.59 6.10 -10.09
N VAL A 247 19.24 5.78 -11.34
CA VAL A 247 20.11 6.03 -12.50
C VAL A 247 19.56 7.17 -13.36
N ILE A 248 20.35 8.21 -13.59
CA ILE A 248 20.02 9.28 -14.54
C ILE A 248 21.09 9.26 -15.64
N ASP A 249 20.65 9.02 -16.87
CA ASP A 249 21.53 8.93 -18.04
C ASP A 249 21.35 10.11 -19.00
N ALA A 250 22.47 10.54 -19.59
CA ALA A 250 22.52 11.53 -20.67
C ALA A 250 21.86 12.88 -20.34
N LEU A 251 22.03 13.38 -19.10
CA LEU A 251 21.42 14.65 -18.67
C LEU A 251 21.75 15.85 -19.59
N ASP A 252 22.89 15.79 -20.29
CA ASP A 252 23.33 16.74 -21.34
C ASP A 252 22.47 16.70 -22.63
N GLU A 253 21.51 15.79 -22.73
CA GLU A 253 20.51 15.73 -23.78
C GLU A 253 19.23 16.52 -23.47
N CYS A 254 19.12 17.16 -22.29
CA CYS A 254 18.02 18.06 -21.97
C CYS A 254 18.15 19.44 -22.64
N ASP A 255 17.01 20.11 -22.87
CA ASP A 255 16.93 21.34 -23.68
C ASP A 255 17.50 22.60 -22.99
N ASN A 256 17.53 22.64 -21.65
CA ASN A 256 17.83 23.87 -20.89
C ASN A 256 19.02 23.65 -19.94
N GLU A 257 20.16 24.26 -20.28
CA GLU A 257 21.42 24.15 -19.51
C GLU A 257 21.29 24.69 -18.07
N ASP A 258 20.59 25.80 -17.85
CA ASP A 258 20.38 26.36 -16.50
C ASP A 258 19.61 25.38 -15.60
N SER A 259 18.61 24.70 -16.16
CA SER A 259 17.82 23.69 -15.46
C SER A 259 18.62 22.43 -15.18
N ILE A 260 19.52 22.05 -16.10
CA ILE A 260 20.50 20.96 -15.89
C ILE A 260 21.43 21.34 -14.71
N GLY A 261 21.93 22.58 -14.67
CA GLY A 261 22.72 23.07 -13.54
C GLY A 261 21.97 22.98 -12.21
N GLN A 262 20.71 23.46 -12.17
CA GLN A 262 19.87 23.40 -10.97
C GLN A 262 19.63 21.98 -10.48
N ILE A 263 19.32 21.03 -11.36
CA ILE A 263 19.06 19.64 -10.92
C ILE A 263 20.36 18.97 -10.43
N LEU A 264 21.51 19.27 -11.04
CA LEU A 264 22.81 18.78 -10.58
C LEU A 264 23.16 19.34 -9.20
N GLU A 265 22.96 20.64 -8.98
CA GLU A 265 23.16 21.27 -7.66
C GLU A 265 22.28 20.61 -6.59
N LEU A 266 21.02 20.31 -6.92
CA LEU A 266 20.11 19.64 -5.98
C LEU A 266 20.55 18.21 -5.64
N ILE A 267 20.93 17.41 -6.64
CA ILE A 267 21.33 16.00 -6.45
C ILE A 267 22.69 15.87 -5.77
N LEU A 268 23.59 16.82 -6.03
CA LEU A 268 24.95 16.83 -5.47
C LEU A 268 25.05 17.62 -4.17
N SER A 269 23.96 18.24 -3.71
CA SER A 269 23.95 19.05 -2.49
C SER A 269 24.28 18.21 -1.26
N PRO A 270 25.24 18.62 -0.42
CA PRO A 270 25.58 17.92 0.81
C PRO A 270 24.57 18.18 1.95
N GLU A 271 23.62 19.11 1.76
CA GLU A 271 22.73 19.57 2.84
C GLU A 271 21.67 18.54 3.24
N ASP A 272 21.28 17.66 2.32
CA ASP A 272 20.32 16.59 2.57
C ASP A 272 21.07 15.24 2.56
N ILE A 273 21.26 14.64 3.74
CA ILE A 273 21.75 13.26 3.85
C ILE A 273 20.65 12.31 3.37
N LEU A 274 20.54 12.14 2.06
CA LEU A 274 19.56 11.24 1.47
C LEU A 274 19.97 9.78 1.64
N PRO A 275 18.99 8.88 1.86
CA PRO A 275 19.20 7.44 1.80
C PRO A 275 19.19 6.91 0.35
N ILE A 276 19.57 7.75 -0.61
CA ILE A 276 19.77 7.46 -2.04
C ILE A 276 21.20 7.85 -2.38
#